data_AF-A0A2S2G1E7-F1
#
_entry.id   AF-A0A2S2G1E7-F1
#
_cell.length_a   1.000
_cell.length_b   1.000
_cell.length_c   1.000
_cell.angle_alpha   90.00
_cell.angle_beta   90.00
_cell.angle_gamma   90.00
#
_symmetry.space_group_name_H-M   'P 1'
#
loop_
_entity.id
_entity.type
_entity.pdbx_description
1 polymer ?
#
loop_
_entity_poly.entity_id
_entity_poly.type
_entity_poly.pdbx_seq_one_letter_code
_entity_poly.pdbx_strand_id
1 'polypeptide(L)'
;MTTAHHLRLIDGMRAREFPSERTVSGSGASGPGYHSAYLHGEEALCDGDEAERVERLAQCRAEHDALIALLTLRWGEPQAVSLWSARERMLAGEEIPEPWADAVARGAYLAMWRIEDRWIAVALHPEGEDLGPDTSVLVTVVAPP
;
A
#
# COMPACT_ATOMS: atom_id res chain seq x y z
N MET A 1 -5.99 11.36 9.85
CA MET A 1 -4.68 10.91 10.39
C MET A 1 -3.61 11.86 9.86
N THR A 2 -2.36 11.81 10.34
CA THR A 2 -1.30 12.71 9.84
C THR A 2 -0.18 11.92 9.16
N THR A 3 0.47 12.50 8.16
CA THR A 3 1.62 11.90 7.44
C THR A 3 2.74 11.45 8.39
N ALA A 4 2.93 12.16 9.52
CA ALA A 4 3.89 11.78 10.56
C ALA A 4 3.54 10.44 11.26
N HIS A 5 2.25 10.12 11.39
CA HIS A 5 1.82 8.80 11.87
C HIS A 5 2.16 7.71 10.85
N HIS A 6 1.88 7.95 9.57
CA HIS A 6 2.22 7.00 8.50
C HIS A 6 3.72 6.74 8.44
N LEU A 7 4.57 7.76 8.52
CA LEU A 7 6.03 7.59 8.57
C LEU A 7 6.49 6.71 9.74
N ARG A 8 5.93 6.92 10.95
CA ARG A 8 6.26 6.07 12.11
C ARG A 8 5.83 4.62 11.91
N LEU A 9 4.68 4.40 11.27
CA LEU A 9 4.21 3.06 10.95
C LEU A 9 5.17 2.37 9.96
N ILE A 10 5.61 3.07 8.92
CA ILE A 10 6.59 2.56 7.94
C ILE A 10 7.94 2.26 8.60
N ASP A 11 8.46 3.18 9.40
CA ASP A 11 9.71 2.98 10.14
C ASP A 11 9.62 1.77 11.10
N GLY A 12 8.47 1.59 11.77
CA GLY A 12 8.20 0.45 12.64
C GLY A 12 8.16 -0.87 11.87
N MET A 13 7.48 -0.92 10.73
CA MET A 13 7.45 -2.12 9.86
C MET A 13 8.83 -2.47 9.33
N ARG A 14 9.65 -1.47 8.96
CA ARG A 14 11.02 -1.69 8.50
C ARG A 14 11.92 -2.25 9.60
N ALA A 15 11.79 -1.77 10.83
CA ALA A 15 12.63 -2.19 11.95
C ALA A 15 12.27 -3.58 12.51
N ARG A 16 11.04 -4.05 12.25
CA ARG A 16 10.55 -5.33 12.78
C ARG A 16 11.05 -6.51 11.93
N GLU A 17 11.25 -7.64 12.59
CA GLU A 17 11.49 -8.92 11.93
C GLU A 17 10.19 -9.49 11.38
N PHE A 18 10.30 -10.16 10.23
CA PHE A 18 9.15 -10.80 9.61
C PHE A 18 8.74 -12.06 10.40
N PRO A 19 7.46 -12.23 10.73
CA PRO A 19 7.00 -13.41 11.44
C PRO A 19 7.10 -14.65 10.54
N SER A 20 7.32 -15.82 11.13
CA SER A 20 7.36 -17.11 10.43
C SER A 20 5.99 -17.61 9.97
N GLU A 21 4.91 -17.02 10.49
CA GLU A 21 3.53 -17.35 10.17
C GLU A 21 2.75 -16.08 9.86
N ARG A 22 1.71 -16.21 9.02
CA ARG A 22 0.82 -15.09 8.71
C ARG A 22 0.02 -14.70 9.94
N THR A 23 0.09 -13.42 10.31
CA THR A 23 -0.67 -12.81 11.38
C THR A 23 -1.39 -11.57 10.84
N VAL A 24 -2.65 -11.39 11.22
CA VAL A 24 -3.41 -10.17 10.92
C VAL A 24 -3.36 -9.29 12.16
N SER A 25 -3.13 -7.99 11.99
CA SER A 25 -3.00 -7.05 13.11
C SER A 25 -3.51 -5.67 12.71
N GLY A 26 -4.58 -5.22 13.38
CA GLY A 26 -5.20 -3.93 13.08
C GLY A 26 -5.64 -3.85 11.63
N SER A 27 -5.24 -2.78 10.93
CA SER A 27 -5.52 -2.53 9.51
C SER A 27 -4.54 -3.23 8.56
N GLY A 28 -3.88 -4.31 8.95
CA GLY A 28 -2.79 -4.90 8.17
C GLY A 28 -2.53 -6.37 8.43
N ALA A 29 -1.61 -6.93 7.65
CA ALA A 29 -1.15 -8.30 7.77
C ALA A 29 0.38 -8.37 7.81
N SER A 30 0.92 -9.40 8.44
CA SER A 30 2.35 -9.67 8.47
C SER A 30 2.56 -11.14 8.23
N GLY A 31 3.63 -11.53 7.56
CA GLY A 31 3.91 -12.92 7.27
C GLY A 31 5.37 -13.14 6.90
N PRO A 32 5.71 -14.35 6.44
CA PRO A 32 7.07 -14.70 6.07
C PRO A 32 7.60 -13.74 5.00
N GLY A 33 8.54 -12.88 5.38
CA GLY A 33 9.16 -11.92 4.49
C GLY A 33 8.33 -10.67 4.17
N TYR A 34 7.25 -10.36 4.90
CA TYR A 34 6.49 -9.12 4.67
C TYR A 34 5.71 -8.56 5.88
N HIS A 35 5.46 -7.25 5.80
CA HIS A 35 4.50 -6.50 6.62
C HIS A 35 3.68 -5.60 5.70
N SER A 36 2.35 -5.62 5.82
CA SER A 36 1.43 -4.73 5.11
C SER A 36 0.49 -4.03 6.09
N ALA A 37 0.08 -2.81 5.75
CA ALA A 37 -0.92 -2.06 6.49
C ALA A 37 -1.65 -1.05 5.60
N TYR A 38 -2.97 -0.95 5.76
CA TYR A 38 -3.77 0.14 5.20
C TYR A 38 -3.59 1.40 6.06
N LEU A 39 -3.39 2.53 5.37
CA LEU A 39 -3.15 3.85 5.96
C LEU A 39 -4.45 4.59 6.27
N HIS A 40 -5.55 4.18 5.64
CA HIS A 40 -6.91 4.62 5.89
C HIS A 40 -7.76 3.39 6.22
N GLY A 41 -8.63 3.51 7.23
CA GLY A 41 -9.53 2.40 7.60
C GLY A 41 -10.75 2.34 6.69
N GLU A 42 -11.25 1.12 6.44
CA GLU A 42 -12.48 0.83 5.68
C GLU A 42 -13.71 1.65 6.15
N GLU A 43 -13.75 2.08 7.41
CA GLU A 43 -14.85 2.85 8.01
C GLU A 43 -14.94 4.31 7.54
N ALA A 44 -13.91 4.85 6.88
CA ALA A 44 -13.85 6.29 6.56
C ALA A 44 -14.54 6.69 5.25
N LEU A 45 -15.11 5.74 4.49
CA LEU A 45 -15.45 5.94 3.08
C LEU A 45 -16.93 5.70 2.71
N CYS A 46 -17.78 5.17 3.61
CA CYS A 46 -19.10 4.66 3.20
C CYS A 46 -20.33 5.54 3.50
N ASP A 47 -20.26 6.58 4.35
CA ASP A 47 -21.48 7.27 4.83
C ASP A 47 -21.65 8.74 4.34
N GLY A 48 -20.80 9.22 3.44
CA GLY A 48 -20.90 10.59 2.90
C GLY A 48 -21.68 10.69 1.59
N ASP A 49 -22.27 11.87 1.33
CA ASP A 49 -22.83 12.21 0.02
C ASP A 49 -21.74 12.26 -1.09
N GLU A 50 -22.15 12.41 -2.36
CA GLU A 50 -21.21 12.40 -3.49
C GLU A 50 -20.13 13.50 -3.38
N ALA A 51 -20.46 14.66 -2.80
CA ALA A 51 -19.50 15.74 -2.62
C ALA A 51 -18.49 15.43 -1.51
N GLU A 52 -18.95 14.89 -0.37
CA GLU A 52 -18.08 14.44 0.71
C GLU A 52 -17.16 13.31 0.27
N ARG A 53 -17.64 12.40 -0.58
CA ARG A 53 -16.80 11.37 -1.20
C ARG A 53 -15.70 12.02 -2.03
N VAL A 54 -16.03 12.88 -2.99
CA VAL A 54 -15.03 13.56 -3.85
C VAL A 54 -13.98 14.33 -3.05
N GLU A 55 -14.39 15.07 -2.01
CA GLU A 55 -13.46 15.78 -1.14
C GLU A 55 -12.54 14.81 -0.38
N ARG A 56 -13.08 13.68 0.10
CA ARG A 56 -12.29 12.63 0.74
C ARG A 56 -11.31 11.98 -0.24
N LEU A 57 -11.71 11.74 -1.49
CA LEU A 57 -10.83 11.23 -2.54
C LEU A 57 -9.63 12.17 -2.74
N ALA A 58 -9.91 13.47 -2.87
CA ALA A 58 -8.88 14.48 -3.06
C ALA A 58 -7.93 14.54 -1.85
N GLN A 59 -8.47 14.43 -0.64
CA GLN A 59 -7.67 14.39 0.59
C GLN A 59 -6.78 13.14 0.67
N CYS A 60 -7.32 11.95 0.40
CA CYS A 60 -6.53 10.71 0.39
C CYS A 60 -5.40 10.76 -0.64
N ARG A 61 -5.67 11.28 -1.85
CA ARG A 61 -4.63 11.48 -2.86
C ARG A 61 -3.58 12.51 -2.42
N ALA A 62 -4.00 13.62 -1.84
CA ALA A 62 -3.07 14.64 -1.33
C ALA A 62 -2.19 14.10 -0.19
N GLU A 63 -2.75 13.29 0.72
CA GLU A 63 -2.00 12.64 1.79
C GLU A 63 -1.02 11.59 1.25
N HIS A 64 -1.44 10.80 0.26
CA HIS A 64 -0.57 9.88 -0.47
C HIS A 64 0.60 10.64 -1.11
N ASP A 65 0.32 11.69 -1.89
CA ASP A 65 1.35 12.43 -2.61
C ASP A 65 2.31 13.15 -1.66
N ALA A 66 1.80 13.67 -0.53
CA ALA A 66 2.63 14.23 0.54
C ALA A 66 3.53 13.16 1.19
N LEU A 67 3.02 11.95 1.42
CA LEU A 67 3.81 10.84 1.94
C LEU A 67 4.91 10.45 0.96
N ILE A 68 4.60 10.30 -0.33
CA ILE A 68 5.59 10.02 -1.37
C ILE A 68 6.67 11.10 -1.37
N ALA A 69 6.30 12.38 -1.38
CA ALA A 69 7.26 13.48 -1.40
C ALA A 69 8.23 13.43 -0.20
N LEU A 70 7.73 13.13 1.00
CA LEU A 70 8.58 13.00 2.20
C LEU A 70 9.50 11.78 2.13
N LEU A 71 9.00 10.65 1.64
CA LEU A 71 9.82 9.45 1.44
C LEU A 71 10.88 9.67 0.35
N THR A 72 10.54 10.39 -0.73
CA THR A 72 11.48 10.79 -1.78
C THR A 72 12.61 11.66 -1.23
N LEU A 73 12.30 12.62 -0.35
CA LEU A 73 13.32 13.43 0.31
C LEU A 73 14.26 12.59 1.21
N ARG A 74 13.78 11.47 1.75
CA ARG A 74 14.53 10.62 2.68
C ARG A 74 15.34 9.54 1.98
N TRP A 75 14.79 8.95 0.92
CA TRP A 75 15.32 7.74 0.27
C TRP A 75 15.63 7.92 -1.22
N GLY A 76 15.39 9.09 -1.78
CA GLY A 76 15.55 9.36 -3.21
C GLY A 76 14.33 8.98 -4.04
N GLU A 77 14.47 9.07 -5.36
CA GLU A 77 13.36 8.89 -6.30
C GLU A 77 12.76 7.48 -6.23
N PRO A 78 11.43 7.32 -6.06
CA PRO A 78 10.78 6.03 -6.11
C PRO A 78 10.79 5.44 -7.53
N GLN A 79 10.79 4.12 -7.60
CA GLN A 79 10.39 3.41 -8.80
C GLN A 79 8.85 3.35 -8.86
N ALA A 80 8.26 4.00 -9.86
CA ALA A 80 6.83 3.89 -10.14
C ALA A 80 6.54 2.60 -10.92
N VAL A 81 5.67 1.74 -10.38
CA VAL A 81 5.28 0.46 -10.99
C VAL A 81 3.76 0.37 -11.06
N SER A 82 3.22 0.08 -12.24
CA SER A 82 1.81 -0.28 -12.42
C SER A 82 1.67 -1.79 -12.33
N LEU A 83 0.76 -2.27 -11.48
CA LEU A 83 0.47 -3.70 -11.36
C LEU A 83 -0.53 -4.22 -12.41
N TRP A 84 -0.91 -3.39 -13.39
CA TRP A 84 -1.88 -3.75 -14.42
C TRP A 84 -1.53 -5.06 -15.14
N SER A 85 -0.31 -5.20 -15.64
CA SER A 85 0.11 -6.42 -16.35
C SER A 85 0.16 -7.65 -15.45
N ALA A 86 0.47 -7.49 -14.16
CA ALA A 86 0.39 -8.58 -13.19
C ALA A 86 -1.07 -8.98 -12.92
N ARG A 87 -1.98 -8.00 -12.90
CA ARG A 87 -3.43 -8.24 -12.72
C ARG A 87 -4.02 -9.00 -13.89
N GLU A 88 -3.66 -8.66 -15.12
CA GLU A 88 -4.09 -9.40 -16.31
C GLU A 88 -3.63 -10.87 -16.26
N ARG A 89 -2.38 -11.12 -15.84
CA ARG A 89 -1.86 -12.49 -15.63
C ARG A 89 -2.64 -13.22 -14.53
N MET A 90 -2.94 -12.55 -13.42
CA MET A 90 -3.74 -13.10 -12.33
C MET A 90 -5.16 -13.48 -12.80
N LEU A 91 -5.81 -12.62 -13.58
CA LEU A 91 -7.12 -12.89 -14.18
C LEU A 91 -7.08 -14.04 -15.20
N ALA A 92 -5.93 -14.25 -15.85
CA ALA A 92 -5.67 -15.41 -16.70
C ALA A 92 -5.35 -16.70 -15.92
N GLY A 93 -5.33 -16.66 -14.59
CA GLY A 93 -5.15 -17.82 -13.71
C GLY A 93 -3.73 -17.97 -13.14
N GLU A 94 -2.83 -17.00 -13.32
CA GLU A 94 -1.53 -16.99 -12.65
C GLU A 94 -1.70 -16.75 -11.15
N GLU A 95 -1.08 -17.58 -10.31
CA GLU A 95 -1.05 -17.37 -8.87
C GLU A 95 0.02 -16.32 -8.54
N ILE A 96 -0.41 -15.16 -8.04
CA ILE A 96 0.49 -14.12 -7.58
C ILE A 96 0.89 -14.42 -6.12
N PRO A 97 2.19 -14.50 -5.81
CA PRO A 97 2.63 -14.79 -4.47
C PRO A 97 2.29 -13.64 -3.50
N GLU A 98 1.99 -14.01 -2.26
CA GLU A 98 2.01 -13.06 -1.15
C GLU A 98 3.42 -12.45 -1.04
N PRO A 99 3.54 -11.14 -0.76
CA PRO A 99 2.49 -10.22 -0.33
C PRO A 99 1.83 -9.39 -1.44
N TRP A 100 2.09 -9.71 -2.70
CA TRP A 100 1.67 -8.86 -3.83
C TRP A 100 0.23 -9.13 -4.28
N ALA A 101 -0.35 -10.27 -3.90
CA ALA A 101 -1.66 -10.73 -4.35
C ALA A 101 -2.76 -9.67 -4.19
N ASP A 102 -2.87 -9.04 -3.01
CA ASP A 102 -3.89 -8.00 -2.76
C ASP A 102 -3.68 -6.76 -3.65
N ALA A 103 -2.45 -6.25 -3.70
CA ALA A 103 -2.12 -5.07 -4.50
C ALA A 103 -2.34 -5.33 -6.01
N VAL A 104 -2.03 -6.55 -6.48
CA VAL A 104 -2.25 -6.94 -7.88
C VAL A 104 -3.74 -7.10 -8.18
N ALA A 105 -4.50 -7.78 -7.31
CA ALA A 105 -5.94 -7.96 -7.49
C ALA A 105 -6.67 -6.62 -7.63
N ARG A 106 -6.26 -5.63 -6.81
CA ARG A 106 -6.80 -4.27 -6.80
C ARG A 106 -6.24 -3.37 -7.90
N GLY A 107 -5.21 -3.80 -8.63
CA GLY A 107 -4.61 -3.02 -9.73
C GLY A 107 -3.91 -1.76 -9.24
N ALA A 108 -3.25 -1.84 -8.08
CA ALA A 108 -2.64 -0.68 -7.44
C ALA A 108 -1.49 -0.08 -8.27
N TYR A 109 -1.33 1.24 -8.14
CA TYR A 109 -0.13 1.95 -8.56
C TYR A 109 0.85 1.98 -7.38
N LEU A 110 2.07 1.51 -7.60
CA LEU A 110 3.10 1.43 -6.56
C LEU A 110 4.15 2.51 -6.75
N ALA A 111 4.51 3.17 -5.66
CA ALA A 111 5.77 3.88 -5.53
C ALA A 111 6.69 3.03 -4.63
N MET A 112 7.82 2.60 -5.19
CA MET A 112 8.69 1.61 -4.56
C MET A 112 10.09 2.17 -4.28
N TRP A 113 10.63 1.84 -3.12
CA TRP A 113 12.02 2.06 -2.75
C TRP A 113 12.66 0.74 -2.38
N ARG A 114 13.93 0.59 -2.74
CA ARG A 114 14.77 -0.50 -2.26
C ARG A 114 15.74 0.05 -1.22
N ILE A 115 15.56 -0.34 0.03
CA ILE A 115 16.43 0.03 1.14
C ILE A 115 17.11 -1.23 1.64
N GLU A 116 18.41 -1.33 1.39
CA GLU A 116 19.22 -2.52 1.69
C GLU A 116 18.65 -3.78 1.00
N ASP A 117 18.16 -4.75 1.77
CA ASP A 117 17.55 -6.00 1.32
C ASP A 117 16.01 -5.95 1.27
N ARG A 118 15.39 -4.84 1.70
CA ARG A 118 13.94 -4.68 1.80
C ARG A 118 13.38 -3.73 0.76
N TRP A 119 12.26 -4.13 0.17
CA TRP A 119 11.38 -3.29 -0.62
C TRP A 119 10.38 -2.59 0.29
N ILE A 120 10.18 -1.31 0.04
CA ILE A 120 9.12 -0.51 0.65
C ILE A 120 8.25 -0.03 -0.50
N ALA A 121 7.00 -0.46 -0.54
CA ALA A 121 6.03 -0.09 -1.56
C ALA A 121 4.87 0.65 -0.91
N VAL A 122 4.60 1.86 -1.38
CA VAL A 122 3.37 2.58 -1.09
C VAL A 122 2.44 2.37 -2.27
N ALA A 123 1.29 1.76 -2.01
CA ALA A 123 0.31 1.38 -3.02
C ALA A 123 -0.90 2.28 -2.93
N LEU A 124 -1.25 2.92 -4.05
CA LEU A 124 -2.50 3.62 -4.23
C LEU A 124 -3.46 2.73 -5.01
N HIS A 125 -4.53 2.32 -4.35
CA HIS A 125 -5.56 1.49 -4.97
C HIS A 125 -6.53 2.37 -5.76
N PRO A 126 -6.83 2.03 -7.02
CA PRO A 126 -7.89 2.71 -7.76
C PRO A 126 -9.24 2.52 -7.06
N GLU A 127 -10.15 3.45 -7.28
CA GLU A 127 -11.52 3.40 -6.77
C GLU A 127 -12.20 2.09 -7.21
N GLY A 128 -12.81 1.40 -6.25
CA GLY A 128 -13.72 0.28 -6.52
C GLY A 128 -15.16 0.75 -6.36
N GLU A 129 -16.11 0.09 -7.01
CA GLU A 129 -17.54 0.47 -6.99
C GLU A 129 -18.12 0.68 -5.58
N ASP A 130 -17.57 0.00 -4.56
CA ASP A 130 -18.02 0.08 -3.16
C ASP A 130 -16.94 0.57 -2.16
N LEU A 131 -15.72 0.84 -2.62
CA LEU A 131 -14.58 1.19 -1.76
C LEU A 131 -13.88 2.44 -2.31
N GLY A 132 -13.80 3.47 -1.48
CA GLY A 132 -12.96 4.62 -1.81
C GLY A 132 -11.47 4.23 -1.93
N PRO A 133 -10.65 5.12 -2.50
CA PRO A 133 -9.23 4.91 -2.72
C PRO A 133 -8.57 4.70 -1.38
N ASP A 134 -8.02 3.52 -1.23
CA ASP A 134 -7.25 3.16 -0.07
C ASP A 134 -5.77 3.30 -0.41
N THR A 135 -4.99 3.72 0.57
CA THR A 135 -3.54 3.70 0.47
C THR A 135 -3.04 2.62 1.40
N SER A 136 -2.23 1.70 0.89
CA SER A 136 -1.57 0.70 1.72
C SER A 136 -0.07 0.82 1.61
N VAL A 137 0.63 0.35 2.62
CA VAL A 137 2.08 0.23 2.59
C VAL A 137 2.46 -1.22 2.80
N LEU A 138 3.48 -1.64 2.06
CA LEU A 138 4.06 -2.96 2.09
C LEU A 138 5.57 -2.83 2.29
N VAL A 139 6.10 -3.55 3.28
CA VAL A 139 7.54 -3.76 3.48
C VAL A 139 7.81 -5.23 3.28
N THR A 140 8.67 -5.60 2.33
CA THR A 140 8.91 -7.01 2.00
C THR A 140 10.30 -7.27 1.47
N VAL A 141 10.81 -8.50 1.63
CA VAL A 141 12.01 -8.98 0.93
C VAL A 141 11.67 -9.69 -0.39
N VAL A 142 10.39 -9.94 -0.65
CA VAL A 142 9.90 -10.58 -1.87
C VAL A 142 9.97 -9.57 -3.01
N ALA A 143 10.59 -9.96 -4.13
CA ALA A 143 10.65 -9.10 -5.31
C ALA A 143 9.25 -8.86 -5.89
N PRO A 144 9.00 -7.67 -6.48
CA PRO A 144 7.74 -7.40 -7.17
C PRO A 144 7.54 -8.33 -8.38
N PRO A 145 6.27 -8.64 -8.75
CA PRO A 145 5.90 -9.56 -9.82
C PRO A 145 6.09 -9.01 -11.25
#